data_AF-A0A1B3MVJ0-F1
#
_entry.id   AF-A0A1B3MVJ0-F1
#
_cell.length_a   1.000
_cell.length_b   1.000
_cell.length_c   1.000
_cell.angle_alpha   90.00
_cell.angle_beta   90.00
_cell.angle_gamma   90.00
#
_symmetry.space_group_name_H-M   'P 1'
#
loop_
_entity.id
_entity.type
_entity.pdbx_description
1 polymer ?
#
loop_
_entity_poly.entity_id
_entity_poly.type
_entity_poly.pdbx_seq_one_letter_code
_entity_poly.pdbx_strand_id
1 'polypeptide(L)'
;MRQSNRLWLVAVMAVAFATLAGCQRAAEVRYRVTVEVDDRGTKRSGSAVWSIAVAKAILPLASPYNARFRGEAVRVVIPGRGYLYALVAADSGYPENIFGDRRRAPLGDRLIKPRFKDRMDDIRHIKTMVGATGDLQCVNPAWIGLSCPKMVRFRDQNDPKTIEIVDPSDLTNSFGSGTRLTRVYVEITDDPVTEGIEPTLPSFGPETGFDNWYRSLPFGDPRQISKCDFKSCR
;
A
#
# COMPACT_ATOMS: atom_id res chain seq x y z
N MET A 1 15.98 -13.62 59.59
CA MET A 1 16.17 -12.78 58.38
C MET A 1 16.43 -13.67 57.15
N ARG A 2 15.39 -14.13 56.43
CA ARG A 2 15.58 -14.88 55.16
C ARG A 2 14.36 -14.90 54.23
N GLN A 3 13.37 -14.03 54.47
CA GLN A 3 12.07 -14.05 53.78
C GLN A 3 11.83 -12.81 52.90
N SER A 4 12.53 -11.68 53.13
CA SER A 4 12.36 -10.43 52.38
C SER A 4 12.96 -10.45 50.97
N ASN A 5 14.03 -11.22 50.73
CA ASN A 5 14.72 -11.25 49.43
C ASN A 5 14.01 -12.10 48.37
N ARG A 6 13.12 -13.03 48.78
CA ARG A 6 12.37 -13.87 47.84
C ARG A 6 11.18 -13.13 47.22
N LEU A 7 10.54 -12.24 47.97
CA LEU A 7 9.41 -11.43 47.49
C LEU A 7 9.84 -10.38 46.47
N TRP A 8 11.02 -9.78 46.64
CA TRP A 8 11.59 -8.81 45.68
C TRP A 8 11.96 -9.46 44.34
N LEU A 9 12.54 -10.66 44.36
CA LEU A 9 12.91 -11.38 43.13
C LEU A 9 11.68 -11.82 42.31
N VAL A 10 10.58 -12.20 42.96
CA VAL A 10 9.32 -12.54 42.28
C VAL A 10 8.66 -11.31 41.68
N ALA A 11 8.68 -10.17 42.37
CA ALA A 11 8.12 -8.91 41.87
C ALA A 11 8.88 -8.37 40.64
N VAL A 12 10.22 -8.46 40.64
CA VAL A 12 11.05 -8.04 39.49
C VAL A 12 10.88 -8.96 38.29
N MET A 13 10.75 -10.28 38.50
CA MET A 13 10.45 -11.21 37.40
C MET A 13 9.04 -11.03 36.82
N ALA A 14 8.03 -10.71 37.65
CA ALA A 14 6.67 -10.44 37.17
C ALA A 14 6.59 -9.17 36.30
N VAL A 15 7.36 -8.12 36.65
CA VAL A 15 7.44 -6.88 35.85
C VAL A 15 8.23 -7.10 34.55
N ALA A 16 9.33 -7.87 34.59
CA ALA A 16 10.10 -8.21 33.39
C ALA A 16 9.31 -9.08 32.40
N PHE A 17 8.47 -10.03 32.87
CA PHE A 17 7.57 -10.79 32.02
C PHE A 17 6.41 -9.95 31.46
N ALA A 18 5.91 -8.96 32.20
CA ALA A 18 4.87 -8.05 31.73
C ALA A 18 5.35 -7.13 30.58
N THR A 19 6.64 -6.78 30.52
CA THR A 19 7.20 -6.00 29.41
C THR A 19 7.39 -6.81 28.13
N LEU A 20 7.58 -8.13 28.22
CA LEU A 20 7.75 -9.02 27.06
C LEU A 20 6.40 -9.47 26.46
N ALA A 21 5.33 -9.48 27.26
CA ALA A 21 3.97 -9.78 26.78
C ALA A 21 3.37 -8.67 25.89
N GLY A 22 3.98 -7.47 25.86
CA GLY A 22 3.49 -6.31 25.10
C GLY A 22 3.78 -6.32 23.59
N CYS A 23 4.61 -7.25 23.10
CA CYS A 23 5.03 -7.29 21.69
C CYS A 23 4.03 -7.95 20.72
N GLN A 24 2.91 -8.48 21.22
CA GLN A 24 1.83 -8.99 20.36
C GLN A 24 0.67 -7.98 20.29
N ARG A 25 0.83 -6.87 19.54
CA ARG A 25 -0.31 -5.94 19.32
C ARG A 25 -0.85 -5.89 17.90
N ALA A 26 -0.01 -6.04 16.88
CA ALA A 26 -0.44 -6.07 15.48
C ALA A 26 0.31 -7.15 14.70
N ALA A 27 -0.36 -7.79 13.73
CA ALA A 27 0.29 -8.57 12.69
C ALA A 27 0.62 -7.62 11.53
N GLU A 28 1.88 -7.57 11.11
CA GLU A 28 2.36 -6.70 10.04
C GLU A 28 2.91 -7.55 8.89
N VAL A 29 2.56 -7.18 7.66
CA VAL A 29 3.21 -7.70 6.45
C VAL A 29 3.68 -6.53 5.60
N ARG A 30 4.87 -6.69 5.04
CA ARG A 30 5.47 -5.76 4.08
C ARG A 30 5.52 -6.40 2.71
N TYR A 31 5.33 -5.57 1.71
CA TYR A 31 5.28 -6.02 0.33
C TYR A 31 5.75 -4.89 -0.59
N ARG A 32 6.52 -5.25 -1.60
CA ARG A 32 6.99 -4.35 -2.64
C ARG A 32 5.97 -4.32 -3.75
N VAL A 33 5.51 -3.13 -4.13
CA VAL A 33 4.72 -2.91 -5.34
C VAL A 33 5.68 -2.44 -6.43
N THR A 34 5.65 -3.11 -7.58
CA THR A 34 6.49 -2.77 -8.74
C THR A 34 5.63 -2.47 -9.94
N VAL A 35 5.95 -1.38 -10.64
CA VAL A 35 5.34 -0.99 -11.90
C VAL A 35 6.39 -1.08 -13.00
N GLU A 36 6.02 -1.71 -14.10
CA GLU A 36 6.86 -1.88 -15.29
C GLU A 36 6.17 -1.28 -16.52
N VAL A 37 6.93 -0.51 -17.28
CA VAL A 37 6.49 0.20 -18.48
C VAL A 37 7.48 -0.11 -19.60
N ASP A 38 6.98 -0.40 -20.79
CA ASP A 38 7.78 -0.39 -22.02
C ASP A 38 7.75 1.02 -22.59
N ASP A 39 8.92 1.62 -22.79
CA ASP A 39 9.11 2.90 -23.47
C ASP A 39 9.95 2.65 -24.73
N ARG A 40 9.26 2.48 -25.86
CA ARG A 40 9.84 2.21 -27.19
C ARG A 40 10.78 1.00 -27.17
N GLY A 41 10.37 -0.10 -26.53
CA GLY A 41 11.17 -1.32 -26.40
C GLY A 41 12.15 -1.31 -25.22
N THR A 42 12.29 -0.19 -24.50
CA THR A 42 13.11 -0.11 -23.29
C THR A 42 12.25 -0.26 -22.04
N LYS A 43 12.55 -1.27 -21.21
CA LYS A 43 11.90 -1.44 -19.91
C LYS A 43 12.26 -0.29 -18.96
N ARG A 44 11.24 0.40 -18.46
CA ARG A 44 11.30 1.35 -17.35
C ARG A 44 10.55 0.74 -16.17
N SER A 45 11.07 0.94 -14.97
CA SER A 45 10.43 0.41 -13.78
C SER A 45 10.66 1.31 -12.58
N GLY A 46 9.73 1.23 -11.63
CA GLY A 46 9.82 1.80 -10.30
C GLY A 46 9.20 0.84 -9.31
N SER A 47 9.61 0.92 -8.04
CA SER A 47 9.01 0.14 -6.97
C SER A 47 8.98 0.91 -5.65
N ALA A 48 8.07 0.53 -4.76
CA ALA A 48 7.99 1.03 -3.40
C ALA A 48 7.52 -0.10 -2.47
N VAL A 49 8.11 -0.16 -1.28
CA VAL A 49 7.72 -1.11 -0.23
C VAL A 49 6.64 -0.47 0.63
N TRP A 50 5.50 -1.14 0.72
CA TRP A 50 4.37 -0.78 1.56
C TRP A 50 4.24 -1.74 2.74
N SER A 51 3.51 -1.32 3.76
CA SER A 51 3.24 -2.09 4.97
C SER A 51 1.78 -1.96 5.36
N ILE A 52 1.18 -3.08 5.77
CA ILE A 52 -0.11 -3.09 6.48
C ILE A 52 0.06 -3.80 7.82
N ALA A 53 -0.34 -3.13 8.89
CA ALA A 53 -0.38 -3.68 10.24
C ALA A 53 -1.84 -3.79 10.70
N VAL A 54 -2.25 -5.00 11.11
CA VAL A 54 -3.62 -5.32 11.52
C VAL A 54 -3.63 -5.73 12.99
N ALA A 55 -4.51 -5.11 13.78
CA ALA A 55 -4.73 -5.42 15.19
C ALA A 55 -6.22 -5.62 15.45
N LYS A 56 -6.59 -6.41 16.46
CA LYS A 56 -7.98 -6.46 16.93
C LYS A 56 -8.39 -5.11 17.50
N ALA A 57 -9.61 -4.67 17.17
CA ALA A 57 -10.16 -3.46 17.74
C ALA A 57 -10.50 -3.69 19.21
N ILE A 58 -10.16 -2.74 20.08
CA ILE A 58 -10.54 -2.77 21.51
C ILE A 58 -12.06 -2.59 21.65
N LEU A 59 -12.64 -1.69 20.83
CA LEU A 59 -14.08 -1.45 20.73
C LEU A 59 -14.49 -1.60 19.25
N PRO A 60 -15.02 -2.77 18.85
CA PRO A 60 -15.32 -3.06 17.45
C PRO A 60 -16.67 -2.46 17.02
N LEU A 61 -16.75 -1.13 16.90
CA LEU A 61 -17.99 -0.44 16.47
C LEU A 61 -18.29 -0.69 14.98
N ALA A 62 -17.29 -0.47 14.11
CA ALA A 62 -17.45 -0.57 12.66
C ALA A 62 -16.70 -1.77 12.05
N SER A 63 -15.56 -2.15 12.62
CA SER A 63 -14.73 -3.26 12.15
C SER A 63 -14.13 -4.02 13.34
N PRO A 64 -14.03 -5.36 13.27
CA PRO A 64 -13.35 -6.16 14.30
C PRO A 64 -11.83 -5.93 14.35
N TYR A 65 -11.26 -5.27 13.33
CA TYR A 65 -9.84 -4.97 13.24
C TYR A 65 -9.57 -3.50 12.90
N ASN A 66 -8.47 -2.98 13.46
CA ASN A 66 -7.84 -1.75 13.04
C ASN A 66 -6.69 -2.08 12.09
N ALA A 67 -6.68 -1.46 10.92
CA ALA A 67 -5.57 -1.55 9.97
C ALA A 67 -4.82 -0.23 9.91
N ARG A 68 -3.48 -0.31 9.87
CA ARG A 68 -2.60 0.83 9.66
C ARG A 68 -1.75 0.58 8.44
N PHE A 69 -1.94 1.40 7.41
CA PHE A 69 -1.14 1.39 6.21
C PHE A 69 0.06 2.35 6.35
N ARG A 70 1.20 1.98 5.77
CA ARG A 70 2.36 2.86 5.54
C ARG A 70 2.90 2.59 4.15
N GLY A 71 3.17 3.65 3.40
CA GLY A 71 3.75 3.53 2.07
C GLY A 71 3.76 4.85 1.33
N GLU A 72 4.51 4.87 0.23
CA GLU A 72 4.63 5.98 -0.70
C GLU A 72 4.38 5.48 -2.13
N ALA A 73 3.91 6.38 -3.00
CA ALA A 73 3.60 6.07 -4.38
C ALA A 73 4.82 5.50 -5.12
N VAL A 74 4.56 4.55 -6.01
CA VAL A 74 5.59 4.04 -6.92
C VAL A 74 5.82 5.07 -8.00
N ARG A 75 7.06 5.55 -8.16
CA ARG A 75 7.44 6.47 -9.24
C ARG A 75 8.26 5.75 -10.31
N VAL A 76 7.79 5.81 -11.56
CA VAL A 76 8.50 5.34 -12.75
C VAL A 76 8.98 6.55 -13.54
N VAL A 77 10.28 6.60 -13.84
CA VAL A 77 10.87 7.65 -14.67
C VAL A 77 10.74 7.27 -16.15
N ILE A 78 10.16 8.16 -16.96
CA ILE A 78 10.07 8.01 -18.41
C ILE A 78 10.91 9.15 -19.02
N PRO A 79 12.18 8.88 -19.41
CA PRO A 79 13.11 9.92 -19.83
C PRO A 79 12.56 10.84 -20.92
N GLY A 80 12.66 12.15 -20.70
CA GLY A 80 12.15 13.17 -21.62
C GLY A 80 10.63 13.33 -21.62
N ARG A 81 9.87 12.55 -20.84
CA ARG A 81 8.40 12.60 -20.80
C ARG A 81 7.80 12.73 -19.40
N GLY A 82 8.65 12.76 -18.38
CA GLY A 82 8.27 12.98 -16.98
C GLY A 82 8.18 11.67 -16.18
N TYR A 83 7.19 11.62 -15.30
CA TYR A 83 7.05 10.55 -14.32
C TYR A 83 5.63 9.99 -14.33
N LEU A 84 5.55 8.67 -14.20
CA LEU A 84 4.32 7.96 -13.87
C LEU A 84 4.33 7.66 -12.38
N TYR A 85 3.27 8.05 -11.67
CA TYR A 85 3.08 7.71 -10.26
C TYR A 85 1.92 6.73 -10.12
N ALA A 86 2.16 5.60 -9.47
CA ALA A 86 1.10 4.72 -8.97
C ALA A 86 0.87 5.03 -7.49
N LEU A 87 -0.29 5.64 -7.22
CA LEU A 87 -0.67 6.16 -5.91
C LEU A 87 -0.81 5.05 -4.86
N VAL A 88 -0.77 5.43 -3.59
CA VAL A 88 -0.97 4.45 -2.51
C VAL A 88 -2.39 3.91 -2.56
N ALA A 89 -2.54 2.60 -2.35
CA ALA A 89 -3.84 1.94 -2.35
C ALA A 89 -4.06 1.26 -0.98
N ALA A 90 -4.27 2.07 0.06
CA ALA A 90 -4.29 1.61 1.45
C ALA A 90 -5.37 0.54 1.72
N ASP A 91 -6.53 0.66 1.07
CA ASP A 91 -7.66 -0.25 1.25
C ASP A 91 -7.67 -1.42 0.25
N SER A 92 -6.61 -1.60 -0.55
CA SER A 92 -6.58 -2.60 -1.62
C SER A 92 -6.47 -4.04 -1.13
N GLY A 93 -5.98 -4.24 0.10
CA GLY A 93 -5.75 -5.56 0.68
C GLY A 93 -4.85 -6.45 -0.16
N TYR A 94 -3.89 -5.91 -0.95
CA TYR A 94 -3.11 -6.71 -1.91
C TYR A 94 -2.53 -8.00 -1.33
N PRO A 95 -1.85 -8.00 -0.17
CA PRO A 95 -1.27 -9.24 0.36
C PRO A 95 -2.33 -10.30 0.63
N GLU A 96 -3.46 -9.91 1.24
CA GLU A 96 -4.57 -10.80 1.59
C GLU A 96 -5.33 -11.27 0.34
N ASN A 97 -5.53 -10.40 -0.64
CA ASN A 97 -6.27 -10.73 -1.85
C ASN A 97 -5.48 -11.61 -2.82
N ILE A 98 -4.14 -11.59 -2.76
CA ILE A 98 -3.26 -12.32 -3.69
C ILE A 98 -2.74 -13.59 -3.04
N PHE A 99 -2.25 -13.49 -1.80
CA PHE A 99 -1.61 -14.58 -1.09
C PHE A 99 -2.48 -15.16 0.03
N GLY A 100 -3.56 -14.46 0.43
CA GLY A 100 -4.45 -14.92 1.48
C GLY A 100 -5.19 -16.20 1.12
N ASP A 101 -5.65 -16.87 2.17
CA ASP A 101 -6.14 -18.24 2.12
C ASP A 101 -7.43 -18.43 1.31
N ARG A 102 -8.31 -17.42 1.23
CA ARG A 102 -9.55 -17.48 0.42
C ARG A 102 -9.30 -17.77 -1.06
N ARG A 103 -8.13 -17.43 -1.62
CA ARG A 103 -7.78 -17.81 -3.01
C ARG A 103 -7.18 -19.21 -3.14
N ARG A 104 -6.59 -19.76 -2.07
CA ARG A 104 -5.93 -21.08 -2.06
C ARG A 104 -6.88 -22.26 -1.77
N ALA A 105 -8.09 -21.99 -1.28
CA ALA A 105 -9.12 -23.01 -1.08
C ALA A 105 -9.74 -23.48 -2.41
N PRO A 106 -10.01 -24.80 -2.59
CA PRO A 106 -10.86 -25.31 -3.67
C PRO A 106 -12.19 -24.55 -3.74
N LEU A 107 -12.79 -24.42 -4.94
CA LEU A 107 -13.99 -23.60 -5.13
C LEU A 107 -15.13 -23.94 -4.16
N GLY A 108 -15.27 -25.22 -3.80
CA GLY A 108 -16.26 -25.72 -2.82
C GLY A 108 -15.98 -25.30 -1.37
N ASP A 109 -14.70 -25.16 -0.99
CA ASP A 109 -14.30 -24.81 0.38
C ASP A 109 -14.29 -23.28 0.62
N ARG A 110 -14.20 -22.48 -0.46
CA ARG A 110 -14.35 -21.01 -0.41
C ARG A 110 -15.68 -20.56 0.19
N LEU A 111 -16.72 -21.38 0.00
CA LEU A 111 -18.07 -21.13 0.51
C LEU A 111 -18.30 -21.72 1.91
N ILE A 112 -17.42 -22.61 2.40
CA ILE A 112 -17.73 -23.48 3.54
C ILE A 112 -16.93 -23.10 4.79
N LYS A 113 -15.60 -22.87 4.77
CA LYS A 113 -14.85 -22.40 5.97
C LYS A 113 -13.54 -21.69 5.59
N PRO A 114 -13.27 -20.45 6.08
CA PRO A 114 -11.91 -19.90 6.01
C PRO A 114 -10.96 -20.76 6.86
N ARG A 115 -9.77 -21.11 6.33
CA ARG A 115 -8.79 -21.98 7.01
C ARG A 115 -8.12 -21.24 8.18
N PHE A 116 -8.05 -19.91 8.14
CA PHE A 116 -7.76 -19.05 9.29
C PHE A 116 -9.03 -18.43 9.89
N LYS A 117 -9.24 -18.59 11.20
CA LYS A 117 -10.35 -17.97 11.94
C LYS A 117 -10.13 -16.47 12.24
N ASP A 118 -8.89 -16.00 12.13
CA ASP A 118 -8.43 -14.67 12.56
C ASP A 118 -7.62 -14.01 11.44
N ARG A 119 -7.97 -12.78 11.06
CA ARG A 119 -7.28 -12.00 10.01
C ARG A 119 -5.81 -11.80 10.35
N MET A 120 -5.49 -11.66 11.63
CA MET A 120 -4.10 -11.50 12.07
C MET A 120 -3.26 -12.75 11.80
N ASP A 121 -3.84 -13.95 11.85
CA ASP A 121 -3.12 -15.19 11.54
C ASP A 121 -2.83 -15.32 10.05
N ASP A 122 -3.77 -14.91 9.18
CA ASP A 122 -3.52 -14.87 7.73
C ASP A 122 -2.40 -13.88 7.40
N ILE A 123 -2.39 -12.67 8.00
CA ILE A 123 -1.28 -11.71 7.83
C ILE A 123 0.05 -12.29 8.30
N ARG A 124 0.09 -12.97 9.46
CA ARG A 124 1.31 -13.63 9.96
C ARG A 124 1.78 -14.72 9.00
N HIS A 125 0.85 -15.51 8.46
CA HIS A 125 1.16 -16.53 7.47
C HIS A 125 1.70 -15.92 6.18
N ILE A 126 1.06 -14.86 5.67
CA ILE A 126 1.53 -14.13 4.46
C ILE A 126 2.92 -13.57 4.65
N LYS A 127 3.23 -13.01 5.82
CA LYS A 127 4.58 -12.54 6.15
C LYS A 127 5.65 -13.62 5.95
N THR A 128 5.33 -14.90 6.16
CA THR A 128 6.31 -15.99 5.96
C THR A 128 6.62 -16.30 4.49
N MET A 129 5.85 -15.75 3.54
CA MET A 129 5.97 -16.03 2.11
C MET A 129 6.93 -15.06 1.40
N VAL A 130 8.03 -14.67 2.03
CA VAL A 130 9.04 -13.74 1.46
C VAL A 130 9.50 -14.23 0.07
N GLY A 131 9.53 -13.31 -0.90
CA GLY A 131 9.84 -13.57 -2.30
C GLY A 131 8.66 -14.07 -3.14
N ALA A 132 7.50 -14.38 -2.52
CA ALA A 132 6.30 -14.73 -3.28
C ALA A 132 5.78 -13.49 -4.03
N THR A 133 5.51 -13.67 -5.33
CA THR A 133 4.99 -12.61 -6.20
C THR A 133 3.57 -12.88 -6.67
N GLY A 134 2.79 -11.84 -6.92
CA GLY A 134 1.51 -11.96 -7.63
C GLY A 134 1.13 -10.71 -8.40
N ASP A 135 0.54 -10.91 -9.57
CA ASP A 135 0.22 -9.83 -10.50
C ASP A 135 -1.07 -9.10 -10.12
N LEU A 136 -1.05 -7.78 -10.27
CA LEU A 136 -2.24 -6.93 -10.19
C LEU A 136 -2.88 -6.85 -11.58
N GLN A 137 -4.17 -7.14 -11.65
CA GLN A 137 -4.92 -7.04 -12.90
C GLN A 137 -5.33 -5.58 -13.13
N CYS A 138 -4.49 -4.86 -13.87
CA CYS A 138 -4.75 -3.49 -14.30
C CYS A 138 -5.58 -3.43 -15.59
N VAL A 139 -6.79 -3.98 -15.54
CA VAL A 139 -7.74 -3.99 -16.66
C VAL A 139 -8.94 -3.08 -16.41
N ASN A 140 -9.41 -2.40 -17.45
CA ASN A 140 -10.64 -1.63 -17.44
C ASN A 140 -11.74 -2.47 -18.13
N PRO A 141 -12.96 -2.57 -17.58
CA PRO A 141 -13.41 -2.06 -16.28
C PRO A 141 -13.06 -2.97 -15.09
N ALA A 142 -12.57 -2.34 -14.03
CA ALA A 142 -12.14 -2.99 -12.79
C ALA A 142 -13.34 -3.42 -11.92
N TRP A 143 -14.18 -4.33 -12.42
CA TRP A 143 -15.32 -4.88 -11.67
C TRP A 143 -14.90 -5.94 -10.63
N ILE A 144 -13.63 -6.31 -10.57
CA ILE A 144 -13.10 -7.40 -9.75
C ILE A 144 -12.01 -6.82 -8.84
N GLY A 145 -12.22 -6.90 -7.53
CA GLY A 145 -11.47 -6.23 -6.46
C GLY A 145 -10.00 -6.62 -6.26
N LEU A 146 -9.20 -6.59 -7.32
CA LEU A 146 -7.75 -6.43 -7.27
C LEU A 146 -7.42 -5.07 -7.90
N SER A 147 -7.86 -3.99 -7.26
CA SER A 147 -7.80 -2.64 -7.82
C SER A 147 -6.35 -2.26 -8.13
N CYS A 148 -6.02 -2.08 -9.41
CA CYS A 148 -4.76 -1.47 -9.81
C CYS A 148 -4.56 -0.13 -9.08
N PRO A 149 -3.35 0.22 -8.63
CA PRO A 149 -3.11 1.55 -8.07
C PRO A 149 -3.57 2.62 -9.06
N LYS A 150 -4.24 3.67 -8.56
CA LYS A 150 -4.60 4.81 -9.42
C LYS A 150 -3.30 5.40 -9.97
N MET A 151 -3.19 5.48 -11.29
CA MET A 151 -2.01 5.97 -11.98
C MET A 151 -2.21 7.43 -12.39
N VAL A 152 -1.21 8.26 -12.14
CA VAL A 152 -1.24 9.68 -12.44
C VAL A 152 0.10 10.19 -12.94
N ARG A 153 0.07 11.37 -13.55
CA ARG A 153 1.24 12.17 -13.89
C ARG A 153 0.96 13.64 -13.60
N PHE A 154 2.00 14.44 -13.51
CA PHE A 154 1.87 15.89 -13.59
C PHE A 154 2.29 16.33 -14.98
N ARG A 155 1.46 17.14 -15.65
CA ARG A 155 1.88 17.76 -16.92
C ARG A 155 2.99 18.78 -16.69
N ASP A 156 2.92 19.53 -15.59
CA ASP A 156 4.01 20.33 -15.05
C ASP A 156 4.43 19.77 -13.68
N GLN A 157 5.66 19.28 -13.59
CA GLN A 157 6.19 18.65 -12.37
C GLN A 157 6.28 19.60 -11.18
N ASN A 158 6.11 20.91 -11.38
CA ASN A 158 6.13 21.92 -10.33
C ASN A 158 4.73 22.44 -9.94
N ASP A 159 3.66 22.02 -10.63
CA ASP A 159 2.29 22.46 -10.34
C ASP A 159 1.35 21.27 -10.08
N PRO A 160 0.88 21.06 -8.83
CA PRO A 160 0.02 19.94 -8.49
C PRO A 160 -1.35 19.98 -9.18
N LYS A 161 -1.80 21.17 -9.63
CA LYS A 161 -3.10 21.36 -10.31
C LYS A 161 -3.09 20.82 -11.74
N THR A 162 -1.91 20.45 -12.25
CA THR A 162 -1.72 19.86 -13.57
C THR A 162 -1.74 18.33 -13.54
N ILE A 163 -2.22 17.74 -12.44
CA ILE A 163 -2.36 16.30 -12.32
C ILE A 163 -3.34 15.74 -13.35
N GLU A 164 -2.92 14.68 -14.03
CA GLU A 164 -3.68 13.97 -15.06
C GLU A 164 -3.77 12.50 -14.66
N ILE A 165 -4.96 11.91 -14.80
CA ILE A 165 -5.17 10.48 -14.61
C ILE A 165 -4.61 9.75 -15.82
N VAL A 166 -3.82 8.71 -15.56
CA VAL A 166 -3.26 7.85 -16.60
C VAL A 166 -4.08 6.57 -16.65
N ASP A 167 -4.65 6.26 -17.81
CA ASP A 167 -5.32 4.98 -18.02
C ASP A 167 -4.26 3.88 -18.13
N PRO A 168 -4.23 2.86 -17.24
CA PRO A 168 -3.25 1.78 -17.30
C PRO A 168 -3.32 0.96 -18.60
N SER A 169 -4.47 0.96 -19.29
CA SER A 169 -4.65 0.29 -20.58
C SER A 169 -4.16 1.12 -21.78
N ASP A 170 -3.97 2.43 -21.61
CA ASP A 170 -3.45 3.33 -22.65
C ASP A 170 -2.54 4.44 -22.08
N LEU A 171 -1.26 4.11 -21.91
CA LEU A 171 -0.24 5.10 -21.55
C LEU A 171 0.15 5.99 -22.75
N THR A 172 -0.22 5.64 -23.98
CA THR A 172 0.15 6.42 -25.17
C THR A 172 -0.52 7.80 -25.16
N ASN A 173 -1.75 7.90 -24.69
CA ASN A 173 -2.42 9.19 -24.54
C ASN A 173 -1.69 10.14 -23.57
N SER A 174 -1.07 9.59 -22.53
CA SER A 174 -0.38 10.36 -21.48
C SER A 174 1.09 10.63 -21.79
N PHE A 175 1.81 9.64 -22.31
CA PHE A 175 3.26 9.71 -22.50
C PHE A 175 3.67 9.67 -23.97
N GLY A 176 2.74 9.60 -24.91
CA GLY A 176 3.01 9.52 -26.34
C GLY A 176 3.39 8.11 -26.80
N SER A 177 3.51 7.96 -28.13
CA SER A 177 3.66 6.67 -28.79
C SER A 177 4.85 5.84 -28.28
N GLY A 178 4.63 4.53 -28.31
CA GLY A 178 5.59 3.52 -27.84
C GLY A 178 5.63 3.34 -26.33
N THR A 179 4.75 3.99 -25.56
CA THR A 179 4.67 3.82 -24.10
C THR A 179 3.49 2.91 -23.75
N ARG A 180 3.74 1.80 -23.04
CA ARG A 180 2.67 0.93 -22.52
C ARG A 180 3.02 0.32 -21.17
N LEU A 181 2.01 0.11 -20.34
CA LEU A 181 2.17 -0.65 -19.10
C LEU A 181 2.39 -2.13 -19.45
N THR A 182 3.41 -2.76 -18.86
CA THR A 182 3.69 -4.19 -19.11
C THR A 182 3.29 -5.05 -17.93
N ARG A 183 3.53 -4.57 -16.70
CA ARG A 183 3.25 -5.35 -15.50
C ARG A 183 3.09 -4.45 -14.29
N VAL A 184 2.15 -4.80 -13.42
CA VAL A 184 2.12 -4.34 -12.04
C VAL A 184 2.01 -5.56 -11.16
N TYR A 185 2.88 -5.69 -10.18
CA TYR A 185 2.89 -6.87 -9.32
C TYR A 185 3.31 -6.50 -7.90
N VAL A 186 2.96 -7.38 -6.97
CA VAL A 186 3.41 -7.32 -5.59
C VAL A 186 4.36 -8.46 -5.28
N GLU A 187 5.28 -8.23 -4.35
CA GLU A 187 6.22 -9.22 -3.82
C GLU A 187 6.26 -9.10 -2.30
N ILE A 188 6.08 -10.19 -1.56
CA ILE A 188 6.26 -10.18 -0.10
C ILE A 188 7.75 -9.99 0.21
N THR A 189 8.07 -9.02 1.07
CA THR A 189 9.46 -8.70 1.41
C THR A 189 9.60 -8.31 2.89
N ASP A 190 10.82 -8.41 3.43
CA ASP A 190 11.18 -7.86 4.74
C ASP A 190 11.89 -6.50 4.66
N ASP A 191 12.09 -5.97 3.45
CA ASP A 191 12.70 -4.66 3.23
C ASP A 191 11.99 -3.55 4.03
N PRO A 192 12.70 -2.46 4.37
CA PRO A 192 12.06 -1.31 5.01
C PRO A 192 11.02 -0.68 4.07
N VAL A 193 9.96 -0.12 4.66
CA VAL A 193 8.98 0.70 3.94
C VAL A 193 9.71 1.82 3.21
N THR A 194 9.38 2.04 1.94
CA THR A 194 10.03 3.07 1.13
C THR A 194 9.64 4.46 1.61
N GLU A 195 10.64 5.34 1.70
CA GLU A 195 10.52 6.74 2.07
C GLU A 195 11.28 7.62 1.07
N GLY A 196 10.88 8.89 0.96
CA GLY A 196 11.60 9.89 0.17
C GLY A 196 10.92 10.31 -1.14
N ILE A 197 9.63 10.04 -1.32
CA ILE A 197 8.86 10.55 -2.47
C ILE A 197 8.66 12.07 -2.39
N GLU A 198 8.61 12.66 -1.20
CA GLU A 198 8.22 14.06 -0.99
C GLU A 198 9.05 15.08 -1.76
N PRO A 199 10.40 15.02 -1.80
CA PRO A 199 11.22 15.96 -2.57
C PRO A 199 10.97 15.91 -4.08
N THR A 200 10.21 14.93 -4.55
CA THR A 200 9.96 14.64 -5.95
C THR A 200 8.58 15.11 -6.39
N LEU A 201 7.72 15.47 -5.44
CA LEU A 201 6.38 15.96 -5.69
C LEU A 201 6.39 17.50 -5.78
N PRO A 202 5.48 18.10 -6.56
CA PRO A 202 5.25 19.54 -6.49
C PRO A 202 4.75 19.94 -5.09
N SER A 203 4.86 21.23 -4.75
CA SER A 203 4.31 21.69 -3.48
C SER A 203 2.78 21.68 -3.53
N PHE A 204 2.16 21.07 -2.52
CA PHE A 204 0.71 21.09 -2.27
C PHE A 204 0.32 22.18 -1.26
N GLY A 205 1.26 23.05 -0.88
CA GLY A 205 1.04 24.07 0.13
C GLY A 205 0.12 25.21 -0.35
N PRO A 206 -0.41 26.01 0.60
CA PRO A 206 -1.32 27.11 0.31
C PRO A 206 -0.78 28.12 -0.71
N GLU A 207 0.54 28.29 -0.79
CA GLU A 207 1.24 29.20 -1.70
C GLU A 207 0.98 28.91 -3.19
N THR A 208 0.58 27.68 -3.52
CA THR A 208 0.26 27.27 -4.91
C THR A 208 -1.20 27.52 -5.28
N GLY A 209 -2.04 27.89 -4.31
CA GLY A 209 -3.50 27.95 -4.45
C GLY A 209 -4.15 26.58 -4.62
N PHE A 210 -3.44 25.48 -4.30
CA PHE A 210 -3.92 24.11 -4.48
C PHE A 210 -5.24 23.86 -3.75
N ASP A 211 -5.38 24.28 -2.50
CA ASP A 211 -6.61 24.03 -1.71
C ASP A 211 -7.87 24.64 -2.34
N ASN A 212 -7.76 25.85 -2.89
CA ASN A 212 -8.87 26.52 -3.56
C ASN A 212 -9.24 25.79 -4.86
N TRP A 213 -8.22 25.41 -5.64
CA TRP A 213 -8.42 24.61 -6.85
C TRP A 213 -9.07 23.26 -6.52
N TYR A 214 -8.55 22.53 -5.53
CA TYR A 214 -9.03 21.22 -5.12
C TYR A 214 -10.51 21.26 -4.71
N ARG A 215 -10.90 22.26 -3.91
CA ARG A 215 -12.30 22.46 -3.46
C ARG A 215 -13.23 22.93 -4.57
N SER A 216 -12.69 23.54 -5.64
CA SER A 216 -13.47 23.95 -6.81
C SER A 216 -13.83 22.79 -7.74
N LEU A 217 -13.14 21.65 -7.61
CA LEU A 217 -13.43 20.47 -8.42
C LEU A 217 -14.82 19.90 -8.06
N PRO A 218 -15.60 19.43 -9.06
CA PRO A 218 -16.85 18.73 -8.79
C PRO A 218 -16.66 17.54 -7.83
N PHE A 219 -17.71 17.24 -7.07
CA PHE A 219 -17.71 16.04 -6.24
C PHE A 219 -17.44 14.79 -7.08
N GLY A 220 -16.48 13.96 -6.65
CA GLY A 220 -16.10 12.73 -7.35
C GLY A 220 -15.22 12.96 -8.58
N ASP A 221 -14.75 14.19 -8.83
CA ASP A 221 -13.76 14.44 -9.87
C ASP A 221 -12.50 13.60 -9.57
N PRO A 222 -12.03 12.79 -10.52
CA PRO A 222 -10.94 11.85 -10.26
C PRO A 222 -9.61 12.55 -9.95
N ARG A 223 -9.49 13.85 -10.26
CA ARG A 223 -8.34 14.73 -9.94
C ARG A 223 -8.36 15.27 -8.52
N GLN A 224 -9.37 14.97 -7.71
CA GLN A 224 -9.34 15.19 -6.26
C GLN A 224 -8.29 14.25 -5.63
N ILE A 225 -7.02 14.64 -5.78
CA ILE A 225 -5.83 13.91 -5.34
C ILE A 225 -4.95 14.88 -4.58
N SER A 226 -4.66 14.53 -3.34
CA SER A 226 -3.87 15.28 -2.39
C SER A 226 -2.46 14.69 -2.23
N LYS A 227 -1.60 15.36 -1.46
CA LYS A 227 -0.32 14.78 -1.02
C LYS A 227 -0.50 13.43 -0.32
N CYS A 228 -1.62 13.21 0.37
CA CYS A 228 -1.88 11.97 1.12
C CYS A 228 -2.17 10.76 0.23
N ASP A 229 -2.51 10.98 -1.04
CA ASP A 229 -2.65 9.92 -2.04
C ASP A 229 -1.29 9.45 -2.59
N PHE A 230 -0.25 10.29 -2.45
CA PHE A 230 1.12 9.91 -2.80
C PHE A 230 1.89 9.31 -1.64
N LYS A 231 1.49 9.60 -0.40
CA LYS A 231 2.16 9.12 0.81
C LYS A 231 1.17 9.02 1.94
N SER A 232 1.18 7.91 2.67
CA SER A 232 0.32 7.74 3.84
C SER A 232 0.51 8.90 4.83
N CYS A 233 -0.49 9.78 4.91
CA CYS A 233 -0.59 10.78 5.97
C CYS A 233 -1.00 10.07 7.26
N ARG A 234 -0.33 10.41 8.37
CA ARG A 234 -0.60 9.81 9.69
C ARG A 234 -1.96 10.23 10.23
#